data_AF-A0AAW6TKY3-F1
#
_entry.id   AF-A0AAW6TKY3-F1
#
_cell.length_a   1.000
_cell.length_b   1.000
_cell.length_c   1.000
_cell.angle_alpha   90.00
_cell.angle_beta   90.00
_cell.angle_gamma   90.00
#
_symmetry.space_group_name_H-M   'P 1'
#
loop_
_entity.id
_entity.type
_entity.pdbx_description
1 polymer ?
#
loop_
_entity_poly.entity_id
_entity_poly.type
_entity_poly.pdbx_seq_one_letter_code
_entity_poly.pdbx_strand_id
1 'polypeptide(L)'
;MITEELTNQLFDALVKRKERFESDFGDIRIRTYSGRGMYGSYCLGLVCEGCYHNAMLFWLADTIKEELPKDAHDAYMEVIVLGESRDSMGYDTVNYFQQLRLAYRSEDTEDENEDEDFAL
;
A
#
# COMPACT_ATOMS: atom_id res chain seq x y z
N MET A 1 -19.32 -0.24 -0.89
CA MET A 1 -18.50 0.26 -2.02
C MET A 1 -17.28 0.92 -1.43
N ILE A 2 -16.07 0.57 -1.88
CA ILE A 2 -14.85 1.20 -1.38
C ILE A 2 -14.73 2.59 -2.01
N THR A 3 -14.57 3.60 -1.17
CA THR A 3 -14.39 4.99 -1.61
C THR A 3 -12.93 5.41 -1.47
N GLU A 4 -12.59 6.51 -2.13
CA GLU A 4 -11.28 7.14 -1.97
C GLU A 4 -11.01 7.55 -0.51
N GLU A 5 -12.02 8.11 0.16
CA GLU A 5 -11.94 8.49 1.58
C GLU A 5 -11.64 7.29 2.49
N LEU A 6 -12.35 6.16 2.29
CA LEU A 6 -12.09 4.94 3.05
C LEU A 6 -10.70 4.36 2.74
N THR A 7 -10.23 4.50 1.50
CA THR A 7 -8.88 4.06 1.13
C THR A 7 -7.81 4.93 1.78
N ASN A 8 -8.04 6.25 1.90
CA ASN A 8 -7.16 7.15 2.64
C ASN A 8 -7.12 6.81 4.14
N GLN A 9 -8.27 6.52 4.75
CA GLN A 9 -8.33 6.05 6.14
C GLN A 9 -7.55 4.75 6.34
N LEU A 10 -7.66 3.81 5.39
CA LEU A 10 -6.88 2.58 5.41
C LEU A 10 -5.37 2.88 5.31
N PHE A 11 -4.97 3.76 4.39
CA PHE A 11 -3.58 4.16 4.24
C PHE A 11 -3.02 4.70 5.57
N ASP A 12 -3.74 5.63 6.21
CA ASP A 12 -3.32 6.21 7.49
C ASP A 12 -3.24 5.16 8.61
N ALA A 13 -4.19 4.22 8.64
CA ALA A 13 -4.21 3.11 9.58
C ALA A 13 -3.02 2.16 9.40
N LEU A 14 -2.62 1.89 8.15
CA LEU A 14 -1.45 1.08 7.83
C LEU A 14 -0.17 1.78 8.29
N VAL A 15 -0.03 3.08 8.02
CA VAL A 15 1.13 3.88 8.48
C VAL A 15 1.26 3.82 10.00
N LYS A 16 0.16 4.06 10.72
CA LYS A 16 0.12 4.00 12.19
C LYS A 16 0.53 2.63 12.73
N ARG A 17 0.28 1.55 12.00
CA ARG A 17 0.51 0.16 12.43
C ARG A 17 1.77 -0.47 11.81
N LYS A 18 2.52 0.30 11.02
CA LYS A 18 3.71 -0.14 10.28
C LYS A 18 4.78 -0.70 11.22
N GLU A 19 5.14 0.03 12.28
CA GLU A 19 6.18 -0.37 13.24
C GLU A 19 5.93 -1.76 13.85
N ARG A 20 4.64 -2.11 14.07
CA ARG A 20 4.27 -3.43 14.60
C ARG A 20 4.57 -4.54 13.60
N PHE A 21 4.29 -4.33 12.33
CA PHE A 21 4.64 -5.30 11.29
C PHE A 21 6.16 -5.47 11.20
N GLU A 22 6.89 -4.35 11.19
CA GLU A 22 8.34 -4.35 11.02
C GLU A 22 9.08 -5.02 12.17
N SER A 23 8.56 -4.91 13.40
CA SER A 23 9.09 -5.62 14.57
C SER A 23 9.00 -7.14 14.44
N ASP A 24 7.99 -7.66 13.73
CA ASP A 24 7.70 -9.10 13.68
C ASP A 24 8.21 -9.77 12.40
N PHE A 25 8.23 -9.03 11.27
CA PHE A 25 8.48 -9.61 9.95
C PHE A 25 9.62 -8.94 9.18
N GLY A 26 9.86 -7.63 9.34
CA GLY A 26 10.86 -6.89 8.57
C GLY A 26 10.26 -5.71 7.80
N ASP A 27 11.08 -5.02 7.00
CA ASP A 27 10.71 -3.77 6.33
C ASP A 27 9.44 -3.90 5.48
N ILE A 28 8.55 -2.90 5.60
CA ILE A 28 7.38 -2.77 4.74
C ILE A 28 7.23 -1.33 4.29
N ARG A 29 7.14 -1.13 2.97
CA ARG A 29 6.91 0.19 2.39
C ARG A 29 5.48 0.32 1.93
N ILE A 30 4.76 1.27 2.51
CA ILE A 30 3.41 1.62 2.12
C ILE A 30 3.55 2.78 1.13
N ARG A 31 2.91 2.67 -0.04
CA ARG A 31 3.07 3.67 -1.10
C ARG A 31 1.85 3.77 -1.98
N THR A 32 1.81 4.85 -2.75
CA THR A 32 0.90 4.94 -3.89
C THR A 32 1.52 4.35 -5.14
N TYR A 33 0.74 3.55 -5.87
CA TYR A 33 1.20 2.82 -7.05
C TYR A 33 0.39 3.23 -8.29
N SER A 34 1.09 3.68 -9.33
CA SER A 34 0.52 4.07 -10.63
C SER A 34 1.01 3.18 -11.77
N GLY A 35 1.15 1.87 -11.52
CA GLY A 35 1.65 0.93 -12.51
C GLY A 35 0.65 0.55 -13.61
N ARG A 36 0.80 -0.67 -14.13
CA ARG A 36 0.06 -1.14 -15.32
C ARG A 36 -1.45 -0.96 -15.17
N GLY A 37 -2.06 -0.26 -16.12
CA GLY A 37 -3.50 -0.05 -16.20
C GLY A 37 -4.05 1.12 -15.36
N MET A 38 -3.18 1.91 -14.72
CA MET A 38 -3.61 2.98 -13.82
C MET A 38 -3.78 4.36 -14.47
N TYR A 39 -3.28 4.59 -15.69
CA TYR A 39 -3.54 5.78 -16.56
C TYR A 39 -3.81 7.12 -15.82
N GLY A 40 -2.88 7.59 -15.00
CA GLY A 40 -3.02 8.86 -14.25
C GLY A 40 -3.82 8.77 -12.94
N SER A 41 -4.10 7.55 -12.46
CA SER A 41 -4.66 7.27 -11.14
C SER A 41 -3.67 6.48 -10.29
N TYR A 42 -3.90 6.43 -8.98
CA TYR A 42 -3.06 5.72 -8.03
C TYR A 42 -3.89 4.75 -7.19
N CYS A 43 -3.26 3.66 -6.76
CA CYS A 43 -3.84 2.70 -5.84
C CYS A 43 -2.87 2.38 -4.69
N LEU A 44 -3.38 1.69 -3.67
CA LEU A 44 -2.57 1.20 -2.56
C LEU A 44 -1.55 0.19 -3.07
N GLY A 45 -0.28 0.42 -2.74
CA GLY A 45 0.82 -0.50 -2.95
C GLY A 45 1.55 -0.79 -1.63
N LEU A 46 1.83 -2.06 -1.39
CA LEU A 46 2.58 -2.57 -0.24
C LEU A 46 3.80 -3.34 -0.76
N VAL A 47 4.99 -2.91 -0.36
CA VAL A 47 6.25 -3.56 -0.74
C VAL A 47 6.83 -4.26 0.48
N CYS A 48 7.09 -5.54 0.34
CA CYS A 48 7.80 -6.34 1.33
C CYS A 48 8.63 -7.42 0.61
N GLU A 49 9.54 -8.07 1.32
CA GLU A 49 10.19 -9.27 0.79
C GLU A 49 9.14 -10.34 0.48
N GLY A 50 9.37 -11.11 -0.59
CA GLY A 50 8.40 -12.10 -1.06
C GLY A 50 8.04 -13.18 -0.02
N CYS A 51 8.94 -13.49 0.92
CA CYS A 51 8.71 -14.45 1.99
C CYS A 51 7.68 -13.98 3.04
N TYR A 52 7.44 -12.67 3.15
CA TYR A 52 6.50 -12.07 4.12
C TYR A 52 5.13 -11.74 3.52
N HIS A 53 4.88 -12.10 2.26
CA HIS A 53 3.62 -11.80 1.57
C HIS A 53 2.37 -12.24 2.36
N ASN A 54 2.34 -13.47 2.89
CA ASN A 54 1.19 -13.93 3.69
C ASN A 54 1.02 -13.12 4.99
N ALA A 55 2.13 -12.77 5.66
CA ALA A 55 2.08 -11.94 6.85
C ALA A 55 1.52 -10.54 6.53
N MET A 56 1.93 -9.96 5.40
CA MET A 56 1.42 -8.68 4.91
C MET A 56 -0.10 -8.74 4.67
N LEU A 57 -0.62 -9.81 4.04
CA LEU A 57 -2.06 -9.97 3.84
C LEU A 57 -2.84 -10.08 5.16
N PHE A 58 -2.32 -10.83 6.13
CA PHE A 58 -2.96 -10.93 7.45
C PHE A 58 -2.92 -9.60 8.21
N TRP A 59 -1.81 -8.88 8.14
CA TRP A 59 -1.68 -7.55 8.74
C TRP A 59 -2.61 -6.52 8.11
N LEU A 60 -2.78 -6.56 6.79
CA LEU A 60 -3.74 -5.73 6.06
C LEU A 60 -5.18 -6.03 6.48
N ALA A 61 -5.56 -7.31 6.55
CA ALA A 61 -6.89 -7.74 6.98
C ALA A 61 -7.18 -7.36 8.45
N ASP A 62 -6.20 -7.55 9.34
CA ASP A 62 -6.29 -7.15 10.74
C ASP A 62 -6.44 -5.64 10.90
N THR A 63 -5.68 -4.85 10.12
CA THR A 63 -5.78 -3.38 10.11
C THR A 63 -7.16 -2.90 9.67
N ILE A 64 -7.73 -3.50 8.62
CA ILE A 64 -9.09 -3.18 8.16
C ILE A 64 -10.12 -3.47 9.23
N LYS A 65 -10.00 -4.64 9.88
CA LYS A 65 -10.95 -5.07 10.90
C LYS A 65 -10.96 -4.15 12.13
N GLU A 66 -9.78 -3.67 12.54
CA GLU A 66 -9.61 -2.86 13.75
C GLU A 66 -9.87 -1.36 13.51
N GLU A 67 -9.48 -0.82 12.35
CA GLU A 67 -9.42 0.64 12.14
C GLU A 67 -10.51 1.16 11.19
N LEU A 68 -11.20 0.30 10.42
CA LEU A 68 -12.26 0.72 9.50
C LEU A 68 -13.68 0.36 9.99
N PRO A 69 -14.71 1.11 9.53
CA PRO A 69 -16.11 0.79 9.80
C PRO A 69 -16.50 -0.63 9.37
N LYS A 70 -17.29 -1.32 10.19
CA LYS A 70 -17.69 -2.73 9.98
C LYS A 70 -18.43 -2.98 8.67
N ASP A 71 -19.20 -2.00 8.20
CA ASP A 71 -19.93 -2.06 6.94
C ASP A 71 -19.02 -2.01 5.69
N ALA A 72 -17.75 -1.64 5.85
CA ALA A 72 -16.74 -1.69 4.79
C ALA A 72 -15.97 -3.01 4.74
N HIS A 73 -15.97 -3.81 5.81
CA HIS A 73 -15.11 -4.99 5.97
C HIS A 73 -15.28 -6.01 4.83
N ASP A 74 -16.51 -6.38 4.50
CA ASP A 74 -16.78 -7.38 3.46
C ASP A 74 -16.23 -6.97 2.09
N ALA A 75 -16.38 -5.69 1.73
CA ALA A 75 -15.89 -5.16 0.46
C ALA A 75 -14.35 -5.18 0.40
N TYR A 76 -13.67 -4.88 1.51
CA TYR A 76 -12.22 -4.97 1.59
C TYR A 76 -11.70 -6.40 1.57
N MET A 77 -12.38 -7.33 2.23
CA MET A 77 -12.00 -8.75 2.21
C MET A 77 -12.07 -9.33 0.81
N GLU A 78 -13.09 -8.98 0.02
CA GLU A 78 -13.16 -9.36 -1.39
C GLU A 78 -11.95 -8.85 -2.19
N VAL A 79 -11.56 -7.59 -1.97
CA VAL A 79 -10.40 -6.99 -2.65
C VAL A 79 -9.08 -7.62 -2.23
N ILE A 80 -8.88 -7.95 -0.95
CA ILE A 80 -7.67 -8.63 -0.48
C ILE A 80 -7.54 -10.01 -1.14
N VAL A 81 -8.64 -10.76 -1.22
CA VAL A 81 -8.63 -12.15 -1.72
C VAL A 81 -8.55 -12.23 -3.24
N LEU A 82 -9.25 -11.34 -3.95
CA LEU A 82 -9.45 -11.44 -5.40
C LEU A 82 -8.81 -10.30 -6.20
N GLY A 83 -8.53 -9.17 -5.55
CA GLY A 83 -8.10 -7.93 -6.20
C GLY A 83 -6.61 -7.67 -6.17
N GLU A 84 -5.83 -8.53 -5.50
CA GLU A 84 -4.38 -8.38 -5.43
C GLU A 84 -3.73 -8.63 -6.79
N SER A 85 -2.83 -7.73 -7.16
CA SER A 85 -1.86 -7.93 -8.23
C SER A 85 -0.44 -7.79 -7.69
N ARG A 86 0.51 -8.46 -8.33
CA ARG A 86 1.91 -8.50 -7.88
C ARG A 86 2.87 -8.15 -9.01
N ASP A 87 3.86 -7.31 -8.70
CA ASP A 87 5.00 -7.01 -9.56
C ASP A 87 6.29 -7.26 -8.80
N SER A 88 7.19 -8.08 -9.34
CA SER A 88 8.43 -8.45 -8.65
C SER A 88 9.55 -7.46 -8.95
N MET A 89 10.26 -7.06 -7.90
CA MET A 89 11.42 -6.16 -7.96
C MET A 89 12.63 -6.84 -7.31
N GLY A 90 13.09 -7.94 -7.92
CA GLY A 90 14.18 -8.75 -7.36
C GLY A 90 13.74 -9.54 -6.14
N TYR A 91 14.25 -9.20 -4.96
CA TYR A 91 13.87 -9.82 -3.68
C TYR A 91 12.54 -9.29 -3.12
N ASP A 92 12.21 -8.04 -3.46
CA ASP A 92 10.98 -7.39 -3.05
C ASP A 92 9.83 -7.68 -4.01
N THR A 93 8.62 -7.69 -3.46
CA THR A 93 7.39 -7.77 -4.25
C THR A 93 6.50 -6.57 -3.95
N VAL A 94 6.03 -5.94 -5.01
CA VAL A 94 5.02 -4.89 -4.95
C VAL A 94 3.66 -5.56 -5.04
N ASN A 95 2.90 -5.52 -3.95
CA ASN A 95 1.53 -6.02 -3.88
C ASN A 95 0.61 -4.81 -3.99
N TYR A 96 -0.23 -4.75 -5.02
CA TYR A 96 -1.07 -3.58 -5.30
C TYR A 96 -2.51 -3.98 -5.60
N PHE A 97 -3.44 -3.08 -5.26
CA PHE A 97 -4.87 -3.35 -5.29
C PHE A 97 -5.61 -2.27 -6.08
N GLN A 98 -5.88 -2.51 -7.37
CA GLN A 98 -6.42 -1.49 -8.30
C GLN A 98 -7.77 -0.89 -7.87
N GLN A 99 -8.52 -1.62 -7.04
CA GLN A 99 -9.80 -1.23 -6.47
C GLN A 99 -9.65 -0.26 -5.29
N LEU A 100 -8.47 -0.25 -4.64
CA LEU A 100 -8.15 0.64 -3.52
C LEU A 100 -7.51 1.92 -4.06
N ARG A 101 -8.34 2.76 -4.68
CA ARG A 101 -7.89 4.02 -5.31
C ARG A 101 -7.71 5.13 -4.29
N LEU A 102 -6.65 5.90 -4.46
CA LEU A 102 -6.34 7.09 -3.67
C LEU A 102 -5.61 8.15 -4.50
N ALA A 103 -5.58 9.38 -3.99
CA ALA A 103 -4.70 10.42 -4.51
C ALA A 103 -3.23 10.03 -4.28
N TYR A 104 -2.32 10.61 -5.06
CA TYR A 104 -0.88 10.39 -4.87
C TYR A 104 -0.45 10.81 -3.46
N ARG A 105 0.34 9.95 -2.81
CA ARG A 105 0.95 10.16 -1.50
C ARG A 105 2.34 9.53 -1.51
N SER A 106 3.33 10.28 -1.06
CA SER A 106 4.68 9.82 -0.77
C SER A 106 4.87 9.78 0.73
N GLU A 107 5.25 8.63 1.27
CA GLU A 107 5.82 8.53 2.62
C GLU A 107 7.29 8.99 2.61
N ASP A 108 7.97 8.82 1.47
CA ASP A 108 9.34 9.29 1.23
C ASP A 108 9.29 10.74 0.74
N THR A 109 9.29 11.70 1.67
CA THR A 109 9.66 13.11 1.38
C THR A 109 10.95 13.45 2.11
N GLU A 110 11.99 12.66 1.88
CA GLU A 110 13.39 13.08 2.05
C GLU A 110 14.17 12.56 0.83
N ASP A 111 14.14 13.37 -0.23
CA ASP A 111 15.23 13.60 -1.20
C ASP A 111 14.63 14.39 -2.37
N GLU A 112 14.32 15.67 -2.12
CA GLU A 112 14.58 16.67 -3.15
C GLU A 112 16.10 16.63 -3.38
N ASN A 113 16.55 15.74 -4.28
CA ASN A 113 17.83 15.98 -4.94
C ASN A 113 17.65 17.35 -5.59
N GLU A 114 18.25 18.37 -4.98
CA GLU A 114 18.55 19.64 -5.62
C GLU A 114 19.05 19.30 -7.02
N ASP A 115 18.31 19.76 -8.03
CA ASP A 115 18.78 19.76 -9.40
C ASP A 115 20.15 20.45 -9.41
N GLU A 116 21.23 19.65 -9.41
CA GLU A 116 22.55 20.14 -9.78
C GLU A 116 22.43 20.62 -11.22
N ASP A 117 22.29 21.93 -11.33
CA ASP A 117 22.35 22.77 -12.50
C ASP A 117 23.62 22.46 -13.28
N PHE A 118 23.61 21.38 -14.08
CA PHE A 118 24.64 21.09 -15.08
C PHE A 118 24.42 22.01 -16.28
N ALA A 119 24.66 23.30 -16.08
CA ALA A 119 25.01 24.22 -17.14
C ALA A 119 26.52 24.09 -17.43
N LEU A 120 26.85 23.34 -18.49
CA LEU A 120 28.14 23.42 -19.20
C LEU A 120 27.96 24.20 -20.50
#